data_AF-A0A4Q7EGB8-F1
#
_entry.id   AF-A0A4Q7EGB8-F1
#
_cell.length_a   1.000
_cell.length_b   1.000
_cell.length_c   1.000
_cell.angle_alpha   90.00
_cell.angle_beta   90.00
_cell.angle_gamma   90.00
#
_symmetry.space_group_name_H-M   'P 1'
#
loop_
_entity.id
_entity.type
_entity.pdbx_description
1 polymer ?
#
loop_
_entity_poly.entity_id
_entity_poly.type
_entity_poly.pdbx_seq_one_letter_code
_entity_poly.pdbx_strand_id
1 'polypeptide(L)'
;MANELQVELLENSFEKVKPQANEFVASFYGNLFTDYPAAKPLFANSNMEEQGGKLLKSLVFVVENLRRPGELTGALKGLGARHVKYGALPEHYPLVGSSLLKTFEQYLGEDWTPETKQAWVDAYGVITEVMLEGADYDQAAVQLESSAAEVDEATGLKIQLLEESFGKVAPRANEFVEGFYGNLFTDYPAAKPLFTHTNMAKQQRMLLDSLVFVVENLRDPGKLTGALEGLGARHVKYGALPEHYPLVGNSLLKTFEQFLGNDWTAEVKQAWIDAYGLITEVMLKGADYNQADVQLDSVATVEAPESNISTGAAAGVIGGGAIALIVLFLLV
;
A
#
# COMPACT_ATOMS: atom_id res chain seq x y z
N MET A 1 6.71 -21.94 1.98
CA MET A 1 5.32 -21.97 1.44
C MET A 1 4.29 -21.77 2.56
N ALA A 2 3.85 -22.78 3.33
CA ALA A 2 2.81 -22.55 4.38
C ALA A 2 3.33 -22.08 5.75
N ASN A 3 4.65 -22.15 6.00
CA ASN A 3 5.22 -21.89 7.33
C ASN A 3 5.52 -20.40 7.61
N GLU A 4 5.20 -19.49 6.67
CA GLU A 4 5.46 -18.05 6.78
C GLU A 4 4.20 -17.19 6.64
N LEU A 5 3.07 -17.75 6.18
CA LEU A 5 1.82 -17.01 6.09
C LEU A 5 1.12 -16.96 7.45
N GLN A 6 0.59 -15.78 7.79
CA GLN A 6 -0.25 -15.59 8.99
C GLN A 6 -1.65 -16.16 8.75
N VAL A 7 -1.76 -17.49 8.63
CA VAL A 7 -2.97 -18.20 8.18
C VAL A 7 -4.20 -17.86 9.02
N GLU A 8 -4.07 -17.82 10.35
CA GLU A 8 -5.18 -17.49 11.23
C GLU A 8 -5.69 -16.06 11.03
N LEU A 9 -4.79 -15.10 10.75
CA LEU A 9 -5.16 -13.72 10.48
C LEU A 9 -5.88 -13.58 9.14
N LEU A 10 -5.44 -14.31 8.12
CA LEU A 10 -6.08 -14.38 6.80
C LEU A 10 -7.49 -15.00 6.89
N GLU A 11 -7.62 -16.13 7.61
CA GLU A 11 -8.91 -16.79 7.84
C GLU A 11 -9.87 -15.85 8.59
N ASN A 12 -9.45 -15.30 9.74
CA ASN A 12 -10.29 -14.45 10.58
C ASN A 12 -10.70 -13.14 9.90
N SER A 13 -9.79 -12.49 9.17
CA SER A 13 -10.13 -11.27 8.43
C SER A 13 -11.07 -11.58 7.25
N PHE A 14 -10.87 -12.68 6.54
CA PHE A 14 -11.78 -13.06 5.46
C PHE A 14 -13.20 -13.39 5.96
N GLU A 15 -13.33 -14.05 7.12
CA GLU A 15 -14.64 -14.34 7.74
C GLU A 15 -15.47 -13.08 7.96
N LYS A 16 -14.84 -11.95 8.32
CA LYS A 16 -15.52 -10.67 8.54
C LYS A 16 -16.09 -10.07 7.26
N VAL A 17 -15.48 -10.37 6.11
CA VAL A 17 -15.94 -9.90 4.79
C VAL A 17 -17.08 -10.76 4.24
N LYS A 18 -17.17 -12.04 4.61
CA LYS A 18 -18.16 -12.98 4.06
C LYS A 18 -19.62 -12.50 4.06
N PRO A 19 -20.14 -11.81 5.10
CA PRO A 19 -21.51 -11.31 5.11
C PRO A 19 -21.83 -10.32 3.98
N GLN A 20 -20.81 -9.67 3.42
CA GLN A 20 -20.91 -8.65 2.35
C GLN A 20 -20.12 -9.06 1.09
N ALA A 21 -19.93 -10.38 0.90
CA ALA A 21 -19.03 -10.90 -0.12
C ALA A 21 -19.39 -10.47 -1.55
N ASN A 22 -20.67 -10.28 -1.86
CA ASN A 22 -21.12 -9.86 -3.19
C ASN A 22 -20.80 -8.37 -3.44
N GLU A 23 -21.05 -7.52 -2.45
CA GLU A 23 -20.70 -6.10 -2.49
C GLU A 23 -19.18 -5.92 -2.54
N PHE A 24 -18.44 -6.74 -1.78
CA PHE A 24 -16.98 -6.78 -1.78
C PHE A 24 -16.42 -7.03 -3.19
N VAL A 25 -16.87 -8.09 -3.88
CA VAL A 25 -16.35 -8.37 -5.23
C VAL A 25 -16.80 -7.33 -6.27
N ALA A 26 -17.98 -6.74 -6.11
CA ALA A 26 -18.40 -5.63 -6.96
C ALA A 26 -17.49 -4.40 -6.76
N SER A 27 -17.15 -4.11 -5.51
CA SER A 27 -16.24 -3.00 -5.15
C SER A 27 -14.81 -3.25 -5.62
N PHE A 28 -14.35 -4.51 -5.60
CA PHE A 28 -13.07 -4.89 -6.21
C PHE A 28 -13.00 -4.51 -7.70
N TYR A 29 -13.99 -4.90 -8.50
CA TYR A 29 -14.00 -4.53 -9.92
C TYR A 29 -14.20 -3.02 -10.13
N GLY A 30 -14.97 -2.38 -9.26
CA GLY A 30 -15.09 -0.91 -9.22
C GLY A 30 -13.74 -0.23 -9.01
N ASN A 31 -12.96 -0.67 -8.02
CA ASN A 31 -11.62 -0.18 -7.73
C ASN A 31 -10.66 -0.46 -8.91
N LEU A 32 -10.62 -1.69 -9.42
CA LEU A 32 -9.77 -2.10 -10.55
C LEU A 32 -9.98 -1.22 -11.78
N PHE A 33 -11.24 -0.98 -12.15
CA PHE A 33 -11.57 -0.23 -13.36
C PHE A 33 -11.51 1.29 -13.20
N THR A 34 -11.50 1.77 -11.95
CA THR A 34 -11.28 3.18 -11.63
C THR A 34 -9.80 3.50 -11.64
N ASP A 35 -8.99 2.70 -10.94
CA ASP A 35 -7.55 2.92 -10.79
C ASP A 35 -6.78 2.50 -12.04
N TYR A 36 -7.25 1.45 -12.73
CA TYR A 36 -6.60 0.85 -13.89
C TYR A 36 -7.58 0.66 -15.06
N PRO A 37 -8.05 1.75 -15.70
CA PRO A 37 -9.03 1.68 -16.78
C PRO A 37 -8.55 0.85 -17.99
N ALA A 38 -7.24 0.69 -18.16
CA ALA A 38 -6.63 -0.17 -19.19
C ALA A 38 -6.93 -1.67 -18.99
N ALA A 39 -7.38 -2.10 -17.81
CA ALA A 39 -7.80 -3.47 -17.56
C ALA A 39 -9.21 -3.78 -18.12
N LYS A 40 -10.05 -2.77 -18.35
CA LYS A 40 -11.45 -2.95 -18.82
C LYS A 40 -11.58 -3.84 -20.07
N PRO A 41 -10.73 -3.71 -21.12
CA PRO A 41 -10.83 -4.55 -22.31
C PRO A 41 -10.71 -6.05 -22.04
N LEU A 42 -9.98 -6.48 -21.00
CA LEU A 42 -9.86 -7.90 -20.63
C LEU A 42 -11.19 -8.51 -20.18
N PHE A 43 -12.12 -7.67 -19.72
CA PHE A 43 -13.43 -8.08 -19.20
C PHE A 43 -14.59 -7.71 -20.13
N ALA A 44 -14.31 -7.16 -21.32
CA ALA A 44 -15.34 -6.62 -22.22
C ALA A 44 -16.39 -7.66 -22.66
N ASN A 45 -16.01 -8.95 -22.68
CA ASN A 45 -16.88 -10.05 -23.09
C ASN A 45 -17.38 -10.90 -21.90
N SER A 46 -17.26 -10.39 -20.68
CA SER A 46 -17.64 -11.10 -19.46
C SER A 46 -18.93 -10.54 -18.87
N ASN A 47 -19.79 -11.43 -18.36
CA ASN A 47 -20.84 -11.03 -17.44
C ASN A 47 -20.19 -10.71 -16.08
N MET A 48 -20.28 -9.45 -15.65
CA MET A 48 -19.59 -8.98 -14.45
C MET A 48 -20.14 -9.58 -13.14
N GLU A 49 -21.41 -9.96 -13.09
CA GLU A 49 -21.99 -10.65 -11.93
C GLU A 49 -21.42 -12.06 -11.81
N GLU A 50 -21.42 -12.83 -12.90
CA GLU A 50 -20.81 -14.16 -12.93
C GLU A 50 -19.30 -14.10 -12.66
N GLN A 51 -18.64 -13.07 -13.18
CA GLN A 51 -17.22 -12.85 -12.98
C GLN A 51 -16.89 -12.51 -11.52
N GLY A 52 -17.73 -11.71 -10.85
CA GLY A 52 -17.68 -11.50 -9.40
C GLY A 52 -17.82 -12.82 -8.63
N GLY A 53 -18.79 -13.66 -9.01
CA GLY A 53 -18.98 -14.98 -8.41
C GLY A 53 -17.79 -15.92 -8.59
N LYS A 54 -17.09 -15.87 -9.73
CA LYS A 54 -15.85 -16.65 -9.97
C LYS A 54 -14.70 -16.18 -9.08
N LEU A 55 -14.53 -14.87 -8.91
CA LEU A 55 -13.53 -14.31 -8.01
C LEU A 55 -13.81 -14.72 -6.57
N LEU A 56 -15.05 -14.55 -6.10
CA LEU A 56 -15.43 -14.93 -4.74
C LEU A 56 -15.14 -16.41 -4.45
N LYS A 57 -15.55 -17.31 -5.35
CA LYS A 57 -15.26 -18.75 -5.20
C LYS A 57 -13.75 -19.03 -5.13
N SER A 58 -12.95 -18.29 -5.88
CA SER A 58 -11.49 -18.45 -5.87
C SER A 58 -10.89 -17.98 -4.54
N LEU A 59 -11.34 -16.84 -4.01
CA LEU A 59 -10.90 -16.33 -2.69
C LEU A 59 -11.28 -17.28 -1.56
N VAL A 60 -12.53 -17.77 -1.54
CA VAL A 60 -13.00 -18.78 -0.58
C VAL A 60 -12.13 -20.02 -0.65
N PHE A 61 -11.91 -20.56 -1.86
CA PHE A 61 -11.09 -21.75 -2.05
C PHE A 61 -9.66 -21.56 -1.52
N VAL A 62 -9.03 -20.41 -1.80
CA VAL A 62 -7.68 -20.10 -1.30
C VAL A 62 -7.66 -20.12 0.22
N VAL A 63 -8.55 -19.34 0.86
CA VAL A 63 -8.59 -19.19 2.32
C VAL A 63 -8.85 -20.53 3.01
N GLU A 64 -9.81 -21.32 2.52
CA GLU A 64 -10.14 -22.64 3.06
C GLU A 64 -9.02 -23.68 2.90
N ASN A 65 -8.06 -23.45 2.00
CA ASN A 65 -6.96 -24.38 1.71
C ASN A 65 -5.57 -23.84 2.09
N LEU A 66 -5.47 -22.72 2.82
CA LEU A 66 -4.19 -22.17 3.29
C LEU A 66 -3.37 -23.19 4.12
N ARG A 67 -4.06 -24.09 4.83
CA ARG A 67 -3.45 -25.17 5.64
C ARG A 67 -3.11 -26.43 4.83
N ARG A 68 -3.39 -26.44 3.53
CA ARG A 68 -3.18 -27.59 2.61
C ARG A 68 -2.29 -27.17 1.42
N PRO A 69 -1.01 -26.81 1.68
CA PRO A 69 -0.15 -26.17 0.68
C PRO A 69 0.02 -26.98 -0.61
N GLY A 70 0.10 -28.31 -0.55
CA GLY A 70 0.25 -29.14 -1.74
C GLY A 70 -0.93 -29.07 -2.70
N GLU A 71 -2.15 -29.10 -2.17
CA GLU A 71 -3.38 -29.02 -2.95
C GLU A 71 -3.60 -27.59 -3.48
N LEU A 72 -3.38 -26.60 -2.63
CA LEU A 72 -3.47 -25.19 -3.01
C LEU A 72 -2.47 -24.86 -4.12
N THR A 73 -1.22 -25.34 -4.02
CA THR A 73 -0.19 -25.13 -5.04
C THR A 73 -0.61 -25.70 -6.40
N GLY A 74 -1.08 -26.95 -6.43
CA GLY A 74 -1.53 -27.58 -7.66
C GLY A 74 -2.72 -26.86 -8.31
N ALA A 75 -3.68 -26.42 -7.50
CA ALA A 75 -4.84 -25.67 -7.96
C ALA A 75 -4.46 -24.29 -8.53
N LEU A 76 -3.56 -23.57 -7.85
CA LEU A 76 -3.07 -22.25 -8.27
C LEU A 76 -2.24 -22.34 -9.56
N LYS A 77 -1.36 -23.33 -9.70
CA LYS A 77 -0.63 -23.55 -10.97
C LYS A 77 -1.60 -23.78 -12.14
N GLY A 78 -2.59 -24.64 -11.95
CA GLY A 78 -3.62 -24.89 -12.95
C GLY A 78 -4.47 -23.66 -13.26
N LEU A 79 -4.69 -22.79 -12.27
CA LEU A 79 -5.37 -21.50 -12.46
C LEU A 79 -4.51 -20.52 -13.26
N GLY A 80 -3.21 -20.44 -12.98
CA GLY A 80 -2.23 -19.67 -13.75
C GLY A 80 -2.22 -20.04 -15.23
N ALA A 81 -2.11 -21.33 -15.56
CA ALA A 81 -2.19 -21.83 -16.94
C ALA A 81 -3.47 -21.40 -17.68
N ARG A 82 -4.60 -21.26 -16.96
CA ARG A 82 -5.85 -20.76 -17.55
C ARG A 82 -5.85 -19.24 -17.74
N HIS A 83 -5.20 -18.49 -16.83
CA HIS A 83 -5.08 -17.04 -16.94
C HIS A 83 -4.36 -16.61 -18.22
N VAL A 84 -3.32 -17.36 -18.63
CA VAL A 84 -2.68 -17.18 -19.95
C VAL A 84 -3.71 -17.23 -21.09
N LYS A 85 -4.60 -18.24 -21.07
CA LYS A 85 -5.63 -18.44 -22.10
C LYS A 85 -6.71 -17.36 -22.08
N TYR A 86 -6.86 -16.65 -20.96
CA TYR A 86 -7.77 -15.52 -20.83
C TYR A 86 -7.14 -14.19 -21.29
N GLY A 87 -5.86 -14.20 -21.67
CA GLY A 87 -5.13 -13.00 -22.06
C GLY A 87 -4.62 -12.19 -20.86
N ALA A 88 -4.56 -12.79 -19.66
CA ALA A 88 -3.82 -12.19 -18.57
C ALA A 88 -2.32 -12.15 -18.92
N LEU A 89 -1.62 -11.11 -18.48
CA LEU A 89 -0.18 -10.93 -18.62
C LEU A 89 0.38 -10.78 -17.19
N PRO A 90 1.67 -11.06 -16.95
CA PRO A 90 2.27 -10.87 -15.62
C PRO A 90 2.06 -9.46 -15.04
N GLU A 91 2.13 -8.43 -15.89
CA GLU A 91 1.88 -7.02 -15.51
C GLU A 91 0.47 -6.74 -14.98
N HIS A 92 -0.51 -7.62 -15.25
CA HIS A 92 -1.87 -7.47 -14.72
C HIS A 92 -1.98 -7.90 -13.25
N TYR A 93 -1.10 -8.77 -12.75
CA TYR A 93 -1.19 -9.29 -11.38
C TYR A 93 -1.02 -8.16 -10.34
N PRO A 94 0.00 -7.29 -10.39
CA PRO A 94 0.13 -6.18 -9.44
C PRO A 94 -1.09 -5.24 -9.40
N LEU A 95 -1.80 -5.05 -10.53
CA LEU A 95 -3.02 -4.24 -10.59
C LEU A 95 -4.14 -4.89 -9.78
N VAL A 96 -4.34 -6.19 -9.98
CA VAL A 96 -5.31 -7.00 -9.24
C VAL A 96 -4.99 -7.01 -7.75
N GLY A 97 -3.72 -7.22 -7.37
CA GLY A 97 -3.30 -7.20 -5.97
C GLY A 97 -3.59 -5.88 -5.28
N SER A 98 -3.21 -4.77 -5.92
CA SER A 98 -3.47 -3.42 -5.39
C SER A 98 -4.96 -3.15 -5.19
N SER A 99 -5.79 -3.51 -6.17
CA SER A 99 -7.24 -3.32 -6.08
C SER A 99 -7.87 -4.22 -5.02
N LEU A 100 -7.38 -5.45 -4.86
CA LEU A 100 -7.87 -6.38 -3.84
C LEU A 100 -7.55 -5.89 -2.42
N LEU A 101 -6.32 -5.44 -2.18
CA LEU A 101 -5.91 -4.88 -0.88
C LEU A 101 -6.71 -3.62 -0.53
N LYS A 102 -6.92 -2.72 -1.50
CA LYS A 102 -7.78 -1.54 -1.34
C LYS A 102 -9.21 -1.92 -0.99
N THR A 103 -9.75 -3.00 -1.57
CA THR A 103 -11.09 -3.48 -1.23
C THR A 103 -11.14 -4.10 0.16
N PHE A 104 -10.13 -4.86 0.57
CA PHE A 104 -10.05 -5.35 1.95
C PHE A 104 -10.01 -4.21 2.97
N GLU A 105 -9.21 -3.17 2.72
CA GLU A 105 -9.18 -1.96 3.55
C GLU A 105 -10.56 -1.33 3.71
N GLN A 106 -11.31 -1.18 2.61
CA GLN A 106 -12.66 -0.60 2.62
C GLN A 106 -13.68 -1.40 3.45
N TYR A 107 -13.56 -2.73 3.47
CA TYR A 107 -14.56 -3.62 4.09
C TYR A 107 -14.18 -4.07 5.49
N LEU A 108 -12.88 -4.09 5.82
CA LEU A 108 -12.41 -4.41 7.16
C LEU A 108 -12.33 -3.16 8.04
N GLY A 109 -12.16 -1.97 7.48
CA GLY A 109 -12.14 -0.72 8.24
C GLY A 109 -11.09 -0.78 9.34
N GLU A 110 -11.52 -0.65 10.60
CA GLU A 110 -10.63 -0.73 11.78
C GLU A 110 -9.90 -2.09 11.91
N ASP A 111 -10.47 -3.16 11.36
CA ASP A 111 -9.83 -4.49 11.36
C ASP A 111 -8.72 -4.62 10.30
N TRP A 112 -8.54 -3.62 9.43
CA TRP A 112 -7.42 -3.53 8.49
C TRP A 112 -6.17 -2.96 9.16
N THR A 113 -5.66 -3.68 10.17
CA THR A 113 -4.43 -3.31 10.87
C THR A 113 -3.20 -3.48 9.97
N PRO A 114 -2.04 -2.89 10.32
CA PRO A 114 -0.79 -3.11 9.59
C PRO A 114 -0.43 -4.60 9.44
N GLU A 115 -0.68 -5.40 10.48
CA GLU A 115 -0.45 -6.85 10.47
C GLU A 115 -1.39 -7.56 9.49
N THR A 116 -2.69 -7.21 9.48
CA THR A 116 -3.67 -7.76 8.54
C THR A 116 -3.29 -7.41 7.10
N LYS A 117 -2.91 -6.14 6.86
CA LYS A 117 -2.44 -5.68 5.56
C LYS A 117 -1.23 -6.48 5.09
N GLN A 118 -0.21 -6.62 5.93
CA GLN A 118 1.00 -7.36 5.59
C GLN A 118 0.69 -8.83 5.29
N ALA A 119 -0.16 -9.48 6.11
CA ALA A 119 -0.56 -10.85 5.87
C ALA A 119 -1.20 -11.06 4.49
N TRP A 120 -2.08 -10.14 4.06
CA TRP A 120 -2.70 -10.19 2.73
C TRP A 120 -1.74 -9.85 1.59
N VAL A 121 -0.77 -8.95 1.81
CA VAL A 121 0.33 -8.67 0.87
C VAL A 121 1.15 -9.94 0.64
N ASP A 122 1.60 -10.60 1.71
CA ASP A 122 2.40 -11.82 1.65
C ASP A 122 1.64 -12.96 0.97
N ALA A 123 0.36 -13.15 1.35
CA ALA A 123 -0.50 -14.16 0.75
C ALA A 123 -0.69 -13.92 -0.75
N TYR A 124 -0.94 -12.68 -1.16
CA TYR A 124 -1.09 -12.34 -2.57
C TYR A 124 0.20 -12.55 -3.36
N GLY A 125 1.35 -12.23 -2.77
CA GLY A 125 2.67 -12.49 -3.35
C GLY A 125 2.89 -13.98 -3.63
N VAL A 126 2.68 -14.84 -2.63
CA VAL A 126 2.80 -16.30 -2.76
C VAL A 126 1.82 -16.85 -3.81
N ILE A 127 0.57 -16.39 -3.82
CA ILE A 127 -0.42 -16.81 -4.81
C ILE A 127 0.03 -16.46 -6.22
N THR A 128 0.53 -15.23 -6.41
CA THR A 128 1.01 -14.72 -7.69
C THR A 128 2.21 -15.54 -8.18
N GLU A 129 3.20 -15.77 -7.32
CA GLU A 129 4.38 -16.58 -7.65
C GLU A 129 3.98 -17.98 -8.15
N VAL A 130 3.13 -18.68 -7.41
CA VAL A 130 2.68 -20.03 -7.76
C VAL A 130 1.85 -20.03 -9.05
N MET A 131 0.99 -19.02 -9.23
CA MET A 131 0.21 -18.88 -10.46
C MET A 131 1.11 -18.61 -11.66
N LEU A 132 2.15 -17.77 -11.52
CA LEU A 132 3.12 -17.51 -12.58
C LEU A 132 3.96 -18.76 -12.89
N GLU A 133 4.35 -19.54 -11.89
CA GLU A 133 5.08 -20.81 -12.09
C GLU A 133 4.25 -21.82 -12.90
N GLY A 134 2.93 -21.86 -12.68
CA GLY A 134 2.02 -22.71 -13.46
C GLY A 134 1.56 -22.09 -14.77
N ALA A 135 1.78 -20.79 -14.96
CA ALA A 135 1.44 -20.10 -16.18
C ALA A 135 2.59 -20.29 -17.17
N ASP A 136 2.39 -21.22 -18.11
CA ASP A 136 3.27 -21.47 -19.26
C ASP A 136 3.22 -20.29 -20.26
N TYR A 137 3.51 -19.09 -19.77
CA TYR A 137 3.77 -17.93 -20.61
C TYR A 137 5.05 -18.21 -21.41
N ASP A 138 5.11 -17.71 -22.64
CA ASP A 138 6.38 -17.62 -23.37
C ASP A 138 7.41 -16.91 -22.47
N GLN A 139 8.68 -17.32 -22.43
CA GLN A 139 9.66 -16.64 -21.58
C GLN A 139 9.76 -15.14 -21.90
N ALA A 140 9.44 -14.72 -23.13
CA ALA A 140 9.31 -13.32 -23.52
C ALA A 140 8.07 -12.59 -22.95
N ALA A 141 7.04 -13.35 -22.54
CA ALA A 141 5.84 -12.85 -21.87
C ALA A 141 5.89 -13.03 -20.34
N VAL A 142 6.61 -14.04 -19.81
CA VAL A 142 7.04 -14.12 -18.39
C VAL A 142 8.07 -13.05 -18.09
N GLN A 143 8.81 -12.59 -19.11
CA GLN A 143 9.60 -11.37 -19.06
C GLN A 143 8.65 -10.15 -18.83
N LEU A 144 8.11 -10.01 -17.62
CA LEU A 144 8.45 -8.84 -16.83
C LEU A 144 9.94 -8.67 -17.08
N GLU A 145 10.40 -7.60 -17.73
CA GLU A 145 11.83 -7.41 -17.99
C GLU A 145 12.59 -8.00 -16.82
N SER A 146 13.21 -9.18 -17.03
CA SER A 146 14.16 -9.69 -16.07
C SER A 146 15.35 -8.79 -16.35
N SER A 147 15.25 -7.55 -15.91
CA SER A 147 16.42 -6.78 -15.64
C SER A 147 17.19 -7.66 -14.69
N ALA A 148 18.42 -7.95 -15.07
CA ALA A 148 19.41 -8.63 -14.26
C ALA A 148 19.79 -7.79 -13.02
N ALA A 149 18.84 -7.03 -12.44
CA ALA A 149 19.00 -6.30 -11.21
C ALA A 149 19.14 -7.33 -10.09
N GLU A 150 20.39 -7.58 -9.73
CA GLU A 150 20.75 -8.39 -8.59
C GLU A 150 19.99 -7.91 -7.35
N VAL A 151 19.34 -8.85 -6.67
CA VAL A 151 18.76 -8.61 -5.36
C VAL A 151 19.92 -8.63 -4.37
N ASP A 152 20.05 -7.55 -3.60
CA ASP A 152 21.06 -7.47 -2.54
C ASP A 152 20.72 -8.49 -1.43
N GLU A 153 21.62 -9.44 -1.16
CA GLU A 153 21.36 -10.53 -0.20
C GLU A 153 21.14 -10.02 1.24
N ALA A 154 21.70 -8.86 1.59
CA ALA A 154 21.62 -8.33 2.95
C ALA A 154 20.29 -7.61 3.23
N THR A 155 19.70 -6.98 2.20
CA THR A 155 18.49 -6.16 2.34
C THR A 155 17.28 -6.72 1.62
N GLY A 156 17.46 -7.66 0.68
CA GLY A 156 16.41 -8.12 -0.22
C GLY A 156 16.00 -7.08 -1.28
N LEU A 157 16.71 -5.96 -1.39
CA LEU A 157 16.35 -4.87 -2.29
C LEU A 157 17.01 -4.98 -3.66
N LYS A 158 16.31 -4.53 -4.70
CA LYS A 158 16.85 -4.31 -6.04
C LYS A 158 17.58 -2.97 -6.13
N ILE A 159 18.72 -2.85 -5.45
CA ILE A 159 19.44 -1.59 -5.24
C ILE A 159 19.74 -0.86 -6.55
N GLN A 160 20.23 -1.57 -7.57
CA GLN A 160 20.56 -0.96 -8.86
C GLN A 160 19.32 -0.31 -9.51
N LEU A 161 18.17 -0.96 -9.42
CA LEU A 161 16.93 -0.45 -10.00
C LEU A 161 16.44 0.81 -9.28
N LEU A 162 16.63 0.89 -7.96
CA LEU A 162 16.35 2.08 -7.15
C LEU A 162 17.28 3.24 -7.53
N GLU A 163 18.58 2.98 -7.62
CA GLU A 163 19.60 3.97 -8.01
C GLU A 163 19.33 4.54 -9.41
N GLU A 164 19.07 3.67 -10.39
CA GLU A 164 18.84 4.06 -11.79
C GLU A 164 17.52 4.82 -11.95
N SER A 165 16.43 4.33 -11.38
CA SER A 165 15.13 4.99 -11.46
C SER A 165 15.12 6.33 -10.71
N PHE A 166 15.76 6.43 -9.55
CA PHE A 166 15.95 7.72 -8.87
C PHE A 166 16.79 8.69 -9.71
N GLY A 167 17.86 8.18 -10.36
CA GLY A 167 18.72 8.96 -11.25
C GLY A 167 17.99 9.62 -12.41
N LYS A 168 16.92 8.99 -12.93
CA LYS A 168 16.05 9.57 -13.97
C LYS A 168 15.20 10.74 -13.46
N VAL A 169 14.85 10.73 -12.18
CA VAL A 169 14.07 11.79 -11.52
C VAL A 169 14.95 12.95 -11.04
N ALA A 170 16.19 12.67 -10.67
CA ALA A 170 17.12 13.63 -10.07
C ALA A 170 17.24 14.99 -10.81
N PRO A 171 17.26 15.08 -12.16
CA PRO A 171 17.29 16.36 -12.87
C PRO A 171 16.07 17.27 -12.60
N ARG A 172 14.96 16.68 -12.15
CA ARG A 172 13.68 17.34 -11.85
C ARG A 172 13.31 17.21 -10.37
N ALA A 173 14.30 17.01 -9.49
CA ALA A 173 14.09 16.73 -8.08
C ALA A 173 13.21 17.74 -7.34
N ASN A 174 13.33 19.04 -7.64
CA ASN A 174 12.48 20.08 -7.02
C ASN A 174 11.01 19.95 -7.45
N GLU A 175 10.75 19.73 -8.74
CA GLU A 175 9.40 19.47 -9.26
C GLU A 175 8.83 18.17 -8.66
N PHE A 176 9.69 17.16 -8.49
CA PHE A 176 9.30 15.88 -7.90
C PHE A 176 8.79 16.05 -6.47
N VAL A 177 9.54 16.72 -5.59
CA VAL A 177 9.09 16.93 -4.20
C VAL A 177 7.91 17.90 -4.09
N GLU A 178 7.77 18.84 -5.04
CA GLU A 178 6.55 19.65 -5.16
C GLU A 178 5.34 18.78 -5.53
N GLY A 179 5.50 17.91 -6.54
CA GLY A 179 4.50 16.94 -6.96
C GLY A 179 4.09 15.98 -5.83
N PHE A 180 5.06 15.52 -5.03
CA PHE A 180 4.79 14.72 -3.84
C PHE A 180 3.83 15.41 -2.86
N TYR A 181 4.09 16.66 -2.48
CA TYR A 181 3.20 17.39 -1.57
C TYR A 181 1.86 17.72 -2.22
N GLY A 182 1.85 17.98 -3.53
CA GLY A 182 0.62 18.12 -4.31
C GLY A 182 -0.26 16.87 -4.23
N ASN A 183 0.33 15.70 -4.46
CA ASN A 183 -0.34 14.40 -4.35
C ASN A 183 -0.82 14.13 -2.93
N LEU A 184 0.06 14.29 -1.92
CA LEU A 184 -0.27 14.10 -0.50
C LEU A 184 -1.49 14.94 -0.08
N PHE A 185 -1.51 16.22 -0.41
CA PHE A 185 -2.59 17.13 0.00
C PHE A 185 -3.86 17.02 -0.84
N THR A 186 -3.77 16.43 -2.03
CA THR A 186 -4.93 16.13 -2.87
C THR A 186 -5.61 14.86 -2.39
N ASP A 187 -4.84 13.79 -2.18
CA ASP A 187 -5.37 12.47 -1.81
C ASP A 187 -5.70 12.39 -0.32
N TYR A 188 -4.94 13.12 0.52
CA TYR A 188 -5.06 13.13 1.98
C TYR A 188 -5.19 14.57 2.51
N PRO A 189 -6.32 15.26 2.25
CA PRO A 189 -6.51 16.65 2.68
C PRO A 189 -6.44 16.83 4.21
N ALA A 190 -6.72 15.77 4.98
CA ALA A 190 -6.58 15.74 6.44
C ALA A 190 -5.12 15.87 6.92
N ALA A 191 -4.13 15.67 6.05
CA ALA A 191 -2.72 15.91 6.36
C ALA A 191 -2.36 17.41 6.32
N LYS A 192 -3.12 18.25 5.60
CA LYS A 192 -2.82 19.70 5.43
C LYS A 192 -2.62 20.44 6.76
N PRO A 193 -3.46 20.23 7.80
CA PRO A 193 -3.28 20.90 9.09
C PRO A 193 -1.89 20.71 9.70
N LEU A 194 -1.25 19.54 9.49
CA LEU A 194 0.09 19.23 10.00
C LEU A 194 1.18 20.15 9.43
N PHE A 195 0.93 20.77 8.26
CA PHE A 195 1.90 21.60 7.56
C PHE A 195 1.56 23.10 7.61
N THR A 196 0.49 23.51 8.30
CA THR A 196 0.00 24.90 8.33
C THR A 196 1.05 25.91 8.81
N HIS A 197 1.95 25.50 9.71
CA HIS A 197 3.01 26.33 10.27
C HIS A 197 4.41 25.93 9.80
N THR A 198 4.48 25.18 8.69
CA THR A 198 5.72 24.66 8.12
C THR A 198 6.19 25.53 6.97
N ASN A 199 7.49 25.84 6.94
CA ASN A 199 8.09 26.40 5.74
C ASN A 199 8.18 25.32 4.66
N MET A 200 7.23 25.34 3.71
CA MET A 200 7.12 24.29 2.69
C MET A 200 8.34 24.17 1.78
N ALA A 201 9.04 25.28 1.48
CA ALA A 201 10.27 25.22 0.68
C ALA A 201 11.41 24.52 1.44
N LYS A 202 11.51 24.77 2.76
CA LYS A 202 12.45 24.03 3.61
C LYS A 202 12.06 22.56 3.72
N GLN A 203 10.77 22.28 3.92
CA GLN A 203 10.25 20.94 4.08
C GLN A 203 10.47 20.07 2.83
N GLN A 204 10.20 20.61 1.65
CA GLN A 204 10.50 19.97 0.36
C GLN A 204 11.98 19.61 0.22
N ARG A 205 12.87 20.53 0.63
CA ARG A 205 14.31 20.29 0.64
C ARG A 205 14.70 19.17 1.60
N MET A 206 14.16 19.17 2.81
CA MET A 206 14.44 18.11 3.79
C MET A 206 13.99 16.72 3.30
N LEU A 207 12.83 16.65 2.63
CA LEU A 207 12.38 15.40 2.01
C LEU A 207 13.33 14.98 0.89
N LEU A 208 13.72 15.90 0.00
CA LEU A 208 14.66 15.60 -1.07
C LEU A 208 16.00 15.10 -0.52
N ASP A 209 16.56 15.82 0.45
CA ASP A 209 17.83 15.46 1.09
C ASP A 209 17.75 14.07 1.75
N SER A 210 16.58 13.74 2.33
CA SER A 210 16.34 12.40 2.90
C SER A 210 16.28 11.31 1.83
N LEU A 211 15.61 11.55 0.70
CA LEU A 211 15.55 10.60 -0.41
C LEU A 211 16.93 10.37 -1.04
N VAL A 212 17.69 11.46 -1.26
CA VAL A 212 19.07 11.39 -1.75
C VAL A 212 19.93 10.58 -0.77
N PHE A 213 19.85 10.89 0.52
CA PHE A 213 20.59 10.16 1.55
C PHE A 213 20.27 8.67 1.54
N VAL A 214 18.99 8.28 1.46
CA VAL A 214 18.60 6.88 1.39
C VAL A 214 19.24 6.21 0.18
N VAL A 215 19.05 6.77 -1.02
CA VAL A 215 19.53 6.18 -2.28
C VAL A 215 21.06 6.05 -2.28
N GLU A 216 21.79 7.07 -1.82
CA GLU A 216 23.25 7.05 -1.73
C GLU A 216 23.80 6.02 -0.73
N ASN A 217 22.98 5.53 0.20
CA ASN A 217 23.40 4.62 1.27
C ASN A 217 22.69 3.26 1.23
N LEU A 218 21.98 2.91 0.15
CA LEU A 218 21.33 1.60 -0.01
C LEU A 218 22.30 0.43 0.13
N ARG A 219 23.57 0.63 -0.24
CA ARG A 219 24.65 -0.37 -0.16
C ARG A 219 25.38 -0.41 1.19
N ASP A 220 24.94 0.41 2.16
CA ASP A 220 25.47 0.42 3.54
C ASP A 220 24.31 0.24 4.54
N PRO A 221 23.83 -1.01 4.72
CA PRO A 221 22.66 -1.28 5.55
C PRO A 221 22.84 -0.84 7.01
N GLY A 222 24.06 -0.91 7.55
CA GLY A 222 24.36 -0.51 8.93
C GLY A 222 24.20 0.98 9.16
N LYS A 223 24.76 1.80 8.25
CA LYS A 223 24.62 3.25 8.30
C LYS A 223 23.17 3.69 8.04
N LEU A 224 22.52 3.08 7.06
CA LEU A 224 21.14 3.41 6.72
C LEU A 224 20.19 3.05 7.87
N THR A 225 20.34 1.87 8.48
CA THR A 225 19.53 1.44 9.62
C THR A 225 19.64 2.42 10.79
N GLY A 226 20.86 2.75 11.23
CA GLY A 226 21.04 3.67 12.37
C GLY A 226 20.50 5.09 12.09
N ALA A 227 20.64 5.57 10.86
CA ALA A 227 20.10 6.87 10.46
C ALA A 227 18.55 6.88 10.46
N LEU A 228 17.93 5.82 9.94
CA LEU A 228 16.48 5.66 9.86
C LEU A 228 15.85 5.42 11.25
N GLU A 229 16.46 4.61 12.11
CA GLU A 229 15.98 4.44 13.50
C GLU A 229 16.00 5.78 14.24
N GLY A 230 17.10 6.54 14.13
CA GLY A 230 17.19 7.87 14.70
C GLY A 230 16.21 8.88 14.10
N LEU A 231 15.88 8.73 12.81
CA LEU A 231 14.87 9.54 12.14
C LEU A 231 13.46 9.19 12.63
N GLY A 232 13.16 7.91 12.83
CA GLY A 232 11.92 7.41 13.44
C GLY A 232 11.69 7.98 14.84
N ALA A 233 12.70 7.92 15.70
CA ALA A 233 12.66 8.52 17.05
C ALA A 233 12.33 10.02 17.03
N ARG A 234 12.77 10.75 16.01
CA ARG A 234 12.43 12.17 15.82
C ARG A 234 11.01 12.35 15.26
N HIS A 235 10.57 11.48 14.36
CA HIS A 235 9.21 11.51 13.80
C HIS A 235 8.13 11.41 14.88
N VAL A 236 8.36 10.59 15.93
CA VAL A 236 7.48 10.57 17.12
C VAL A 236 7.36 11.96 17.74
N LYS A 237 8.50 12.64 17.96
CA LYS A 237 8.53 14.00 18.55
C LYS A 237 7.86 15.05 17.66
N TYR A 238 7.73 14.76 16.37
CA TYR A 238 7.06 15.63 15.40
C TYR A 238 5.55 15.33 15.30
N GLY A 239 5.04 14.33 16.03
CA GLY A 239 3.64 13.92 15.99
C GLY A 239 3.29 12.99 14.82
N ALA A 240 4.28 12.34 14.20
CA ALA A 240 4.01 11.38 13.14
C ALA A 240 3.57 10.05 13.75
N LEU A 241 2.31 9.67 13.54
CA LEU A 241 1.73 8.39 13.95
C LEU A 241 2.03 7.29 12.92
N PRO A 242 1.96 6.00 13.31
CA PRO A 242 2.12 4.88 12.38
C PRO A 242 1.18 4.96 11.15
N GLU A 243 -0.07 5.41 11.33
CA GLU A 243 -1.03 5.57 10.23
C GLU A 243 -0.63 6.62 9.18
N HIS A 244 0.32 7.51 9.48
CA HIS A 244 0.79 8.50 8.52
C HIS A 244 1.76 7.93 7.48
N TYR A 245 2.47 6.83 7.80
CA TYR A 245 3.46 6.24 6.88
C TYR A 245 2.79 5.76 5.58
N PRO A 246 1.70 4.98 5.58
CA PRO A 246 1.03 4.58 4.35
C PRO A 246 0.63 5.76 3.44
N LEU A 247 0.21 6.90 4.01
CA LEU A 247 -0.17 8.09 3.24
C LEU A 247 1.03 8.67 2.48
N VAL A 248 2.19 8.70 3.14
CA VAL A 248 3.46 9.15 2.55
C VAL A 248 3.94 8.17 1.49
N GLY A 249 3.92 6.86 1.77
CA GLY A 249 4.32 5.82 0.81
C GLY A 249 3.50 5.87 -0.47
N ASN A 250 2.17 5.92 -0.36
CA ASN A 250 1.27 6.01 -1.50
C ASN A 250 1.52 7.28 -2.33
N SER A 251 1.69 8.42 -1.65
CA SER A 251 1.96 9.70 -2.31
C SER A 251 3.32 9.70 -3.04
N LEU A 252 4.34 9.05 -2.45
CA LEU A 252 5.68 8.93 -3.04
C LEU A 252 5.66 8.03 -4.29
N LEU A 253 5.03 6.86 -4.20
CA LEU A 253 4.88 5.93 -5.33
C LEU A 253 4.10 6.56 -6.50
N LYS A 254 2.99 7.26 -6.21
CA LYS A 254 2.22 8.01 -7.20
C LYS A 254 3.06 9.10 -7.88
N THR A 255 3.96 9.75 -7.13
CA THR A 255 4.85 10.78 -7.68
C THR A 255 5.92 10.16 -8.57
N PHE A 256 6.51 9.02 -8.19
CA PHE A 256 7.43 8.29 -9.07
C PHE A 256 6.74 7.85 -10.36
N GLU A 257 5.53 7.33 -10.30
CA GLU A 257 4.73 6.98 -11.48
C GLU A 257 4.56 8.17 -12.44
N GLN A 258 4.20 9.34 -11.92
CA GLN A 258 4.02 10.56 -12.72
C GLN A 258 5.32 11.04 -13.38
N PHE A 259 6.47 10.89 -12.71
CA PHE A 259 7.75 11.43 -13.18
C PHE A 259 8.53 10.46 -14.06
N LEU A 260 8.39 9.17 -13.83
CA LEU A 260 9.04 8.12 -14.62
C LEU A 260 8.20 7.73 -15.84
N GLY A 261 6.87 7.86 -15.78
CA GLY A 261 5.99 7.56 -16.91
C GLY A 261 6.20 6.14 -17.41
N ASN A 262 6.66 5.99 -18.66
CA ASN A 262 6.94 4.68 -19.24
C ASN A 262 8.08 3.92 -18.53
N ASP A 263 8.97 4.62 -17.81
CA ASP A 263 10.02 4.01 -17.00
C ASP A 263 9.50 3.50 -15.65
N TRP A 264 8.24 3.77 -15.28
CA TRP A 264 7.58 3.21 -14.10
C TRP A 264 7.05 1.80 -14.39
N THR A 265 7.98 0.87 -14.63
CA THR A 265 7.63 -0.53 -14.88
C THR A 265 7.12 -1.20 -13.59
N ALA A 266 6.45 -2.35 -13.73
CA ALA A 266 6.02 -3.14 -12.57
C ALA A 266 7.19 -3.50 -11.64
N GLU A 267 8.38 -3.72 -12.21
CA GLU A 267 9.59 -4.05 -11.45
C GLU A 267 10.11 -2.85 -10.65
N VAL A 268 10.15 -1.66 -11.27
CA VAL A 268 10.54 -0.42 -10.59
C VAL A 268 9.54 -0.10 -9.48
N LYS A 269 8.23 -0.22 -9.76
CA LYS A 269 7.16 -0.05 -8.76
C LYS A 269 7.36 -0.98 -7.57
N GLN A 270 7.61 -2.26 -7.81
CA GLN A 270 7.82 -3.25 -6.73
C GLN A 270 9.07 -2.92 -5.92
N ALA A 271 10.19 -2.59 -6.58
CA ALA A 271 11.42 -2.23 -5.88
C ALA A 271 11.23 -1.02 -4.94
N TRP A 272 10.47 0.00 -5.37
CA TRP A 272 10.15 1.15 -4.51
C TRP A 272 9.16 0.81 -3.39
N ILE A 273 8.23 -0.13 -3.60
CA ILE A 273 7.36 -0.66 -2.53
C ILE A 273 8.21 -1.35 -1.47
N ASP A 274 9.11 -2.25 -1.88
CA ASP A 274 9.98 -3.01 -0.98
C ASP A 274 10.91 -2.08 -0.20
N ALA A 275 11.53 -1.12 -0.88
CA ALA A 275 12.38 -0.11 -0.25
C ALA A 275 11.61 0.75 0.76
N TYR A 276 10.40 1.20 0.41
CA TYR A 276 9.58 1.99 1.33
C TYR A 276 9.10 1.16 2.54
N GLY A 277 8.78 -0.11 2.32
CA GLY A 277 8.44 -1.07 3.38
C GLY A 277 9.58 -1.21 4.38
N LEU A 278 10.81 -1.48 3.90
CA LEU A 278 11.99 -1.59 4.75
C LEU A 278 12.27 -0.29 5.52
N ILE A 279 12.19 0.86 4.86
CA ILE A 279 12.36 2.17 5.51
C ILE A 279 11.35 2.35 6.65
N THR A 280 10.08 2.02 6.38
CA THR A 280 9.00 2.14 7.35
C THR A 280 9.24 1.21 8.54
N GLU A 281 9.59 -0.05 8.31
CA GLU A 281 9.90 -1.02 9.37
C GLU A 281 11.01 -0.50 10.29
N VAL A 282 12.12 -0.03 9.70
CA VAL A 282 13.28 0.47 10.47
C VAL A 282 12.93 1.76 11.22
N MET A 283 12.19 2.68 10.60
CA MET A 283 11.74 3.90 11.27
C MET A 283 10.78 3.61 12.42
N LEU A 284 9.83 2.67 12.25
CA LEU A 284 8.92 2.24 13.31
C LEU A 284 9.66 1.56 14.45
N LYS A 285 10.68 0.74 14.15
CA LYS A 285 11.53 0.12 15.17
C LYS A 285 12.31 1.14 16.00
N GLY A 286 12.80 2.21 15.36
CA GLY A 286 13.45 3.32 16.07
C GLY A 286 12.48 4.30 16.73
N ALA A 287 11.19 4.23 16.35
CA ALA A 287 10.14 5.05 16.92
C ALA A 287 9.64 4.41 18.23
N ASP A 288 10.07 4.96 19.36
CA ASP A 288 9.57 4.61 20.69
C ASP A 288 8.18 5.23 20.89
N TYR A 289 7.18 4.75 20.13
CA TYR A 289 5.80 5.16 20.28
C TYR A 289 5.29 4.80 21.68
N ASN A 290 4.70 5.77 22.37
CA ASN A 290 4.01 5.47 23.62
C ASN A 290 2.78 4.59 23.31
N GLN A 291 2.47 3.58 24.12
CA GLN A 291 1.29 2.72 23.90
C GLN A 291 -0.02 3.52 23.85
N ALA A 292 -0.07 4.71 24.46
CA ALA A 292 -1.19 5.63 24.36
C ALA A 292 -1.31 6.32 22.98
N ASP A 293 -0.19 6.55 22.28
CA ASP A 293 -0.16 7.06 20.90
C ASP A 293 -0.47 5.94 19.88
N VAL A 294 -0.49 4.69 20.34
CA VAL A 294 -0.88 3.48 19.59
C VAL A 294 -2.34 3.07 19.92
N GLN A 295 -2.91 3.55 21.04
CA GLN A 295 -4.31 3.31 21.41
C GLN A 295 -5.22 4.34 20.75
N LEU A 296 -5.96 3.88 19.73
CA LEU A 296 -7.09 4.62 19.18
C LEU A 296 -8.25 4.63 20.19
N ASP A 297 -8.84 5.80 20.43
CA ASP A 297 -10.19 5.90 20.97
C ASP A 297 -11.14 5.21 19.98
N SER A 298 -11.60 4.02 20.34
CA SER A 298 -12.75 3.40 19.71
C SER A 298 -13.96 4.32 19.90
N VAL A 299 -14.54 4.78 18.79
CA VAL A 299 -15.88 5.37 18.65
C VAL A 299 -16.06 6.83 19.12
N ALA A 300 -16.14 7.73 18.13
CA ALA A 300 -17.15 8.79 18.13
C ALA A 300 -18.09 8.55 16.94
N THR A 301 -19.22 7.91 17.20
CA THR A 301 -20.37 7.84 16.29
C THR A 301 -20.79 9.26 15.90
N VAL A 302 -20.60 9.63 14.64
CA VAL A 302 -21.27 10.78 14.04
C VAL A 302 -22.62 10.28 13.55
N GLU A 303 -23.68 10.49 14.34
CA GLU A 303 -25.05 10.32 13.84
C GLU A 303 -25.33 11.32 12.71
N ALA A 304 -26.02 10.85 11.67
CA ALA A 304 -26.45 11.68 10.56
C ALA A 304 -27.51 12.71 11.03
N PRO A 305 -27.49 13.96 10.52
CA PRO A 305 -28.48 14.95 10.92
C PRO A 305 -29.85 14.64 10.28
N GLU A 306 -30.84 14.28 11.09
CA GLU A 306 -32.24 14.32 10.65
C GLU A 306 -32.74 15.78 10.59
N SER A 307 -33.40 16.09 9.49
CA SER A 307 -34.10 17.35 9.23
C SER A 307 -35.37 17.46 10.07
N ASN A 308 -35.53 18.54 10.87
CA ASN A 308 -36.77 19.32 10.96
C ASN A 308 -36.64 20.57 11.86
N ILE A 309 -37.53 21.54 11.61
CA ILE A 309 -37.46 22.97 11.90
C ILE A 309 -37.91 23.37 13.33
N SER A 310 -37.19 24.36 13.90
CA SER A 310 -37.56 25.46 14.83
C SER A 310 -38.17 25.19 16.22
N THR A 311 -37.48 25.61 17.28
CA THR A 311 -37.72 26.85 18.07
C THR A 311 -36.93 26.82 19.38
N GLY A 312 -36.45 27.99 19.85
CA GLY A 312 -36.16 28.23 21.27
C GLY A 312 -34.68 28.32 21.67
N ALA A 313 -34.29 29.51 22.15
CA ALA A 313 -32.98 29.81 22.71
C ALA A 313 -32.73 29.13 24.07
N ALA A 314 -31.49 28.70 24.34
CA ALA A 314 -30.71 29.08 25.53
C ALA A 314 -29.38 28.30 25.62
N ALA A 315 -28.37 29.02 26.07
CA ALA A 315 -27.00 28.65 26.44
C ALA A 315 -26.75 27.25 27.04
N GLY A 316 -25.56 26.69 26.74
CA GLY A 316 -24.92 25.73 27.64
C GLY A 316 -23.84 24.84 27.01
N VAL A 317 -22.57 25.18 27.28
CA VAL A 317 -21.48 24.28 27.73
C VAL A 317 -20.96 23.16 26.78
N ILE A 318 -19.72 23.38 26.35
CA ILE A 318 -18.55 22.47 26.37
C ILE A 318 -18.80 20.98 26.12
N GLY A 319 -18.25 20.51 24.98
CA GLY A 319 -18.00 19.11 24.67
C GLY A 319 -17.04 19.01 23.47
N GLY A 320 -15.84 19.58 23.61
CA GLY A 320 -14.74 19.34 22.69
C GLY A 320 -14.13 17.97 22.97
N GLY A 321 -14.00 17.13 21.95
CA GLY A 321 -13.38 15.81 22.01
C GLY A 321 -12.63 15.50 20.72
N ALA A 322 -11.31 15.47 20.82
CA ALA A 322 -10.34 14.83 19.93
C ALA A 322 -10.10 15.38 18.50
N ILE A 323 -10.21 16.70 18.28
CA ILE A 323 -9.51 17.36 17.17
C ILE A 323 -8.76 18.58 17.72
N ALA A 324 -7.58 18.38 18.29
CA ALA A 324 -6.52 19.41 18.42
C ALA A 324 -5.31 18.84 19.17
N LEU A 325 -4.12 19.28 18.74
CA LEU A 325 -2.76 18.97 19.21
C LEU A 325 -2.21 17.74 18.48
N ILE A 326 -1.35 17.90 17.46
CA ILE A 326 0.05 18.26 17.64
C ILE A 326 0.55 19.16 16.50
N VAL A 327 1.29 20.21 16.85
CA VAL A 327 1.94 21.15 15.94
C VAL A 327 3.43 21.23 16.31
N LEU A 328 4.27 21.28 15.27
CA LEU A 328 5.62 21.88 15.18
C LEU A 328 6.88 21.01 15.38
N PHE A 329 7.45 20.56 14.24
CA PHE A 329 8.72 21.01 13.64
C PHE A 329 9.68 19.90 13.21
N LEU A 330 9.68 19.61 11.91
CA LEU A 330 10.86 19.15 11.18
C LEU A 330 11.87 20.31 11.06
N LEU A 331 12.73 20.42 12.08
CA LEU A 331 14.05 21.03 12.02
C LEU A 331 15.01 19.90 12.43
N VAL A 332 15.91 19.47 11.56
CA VAL A 332 17.07 20.26 11.11
C VAL A 332 17.12 20.39 9.60
#